data_AF-A0A1Q6T4S0-F1
#
_entry.id   AF-A0A1Q6T4S0-F1
#
_cell.length_a   1.000
_cell.length_b   1.000
_cell.length_c   1.000
_cell.angle_alpha   90.00
_cell.angle_beta   90.00
_cell.angle_gamma   90.00
#
_symmetry.space_group_name_H-M   'P 1'
#
loop_
_entity.id
_entity.type
_entity.pdbx_description
1 polymer ?
#
loop_
_entity_poly.entity_id
_entity_poly.type
_entity_poly.pdbx_seq_one_letter_code
_entity_poly.pdbx_strand_id
1 'polypeptide(L)'
;MIDLQFSSSFACNLLNSSMRRFFAVRSSKWNENGPWRIPLVCYTLEHKLAFLEREHYLTGHYSVRGIVHDWEKPFLYLCPWIDSEKKIQEMHRRFSPHHVGCPKTSKVEHLIEMYIDWDCAAITKPDKPLNAFETLVHFYPEYINVMLPVCLVFDIEAVKPRIYLHPWHKLVKEPEYNREIFAKVCLTLNHIIETLPQTRNDFRKITGKYQKLRNITLCSPAEIFILTLKKQQESLGIDIDMEKLRQLLKEVRNGFFIRKIFTHCPHDEIAHNCKKVKKYPFAV
;
A
#
# COMPACT_ATOMS: atom_id res chain seq x y z
N MET A 1 18.19 -9.64 -6.57
CA MET A 1 17.04 -10.52 -6.84
C MET A 1 16.40 -10.03 -8.11
N ILE A 2 16.47 -10.85 -9.17
CA ILE A 2 15.69 -10.66 -10.40
C ILE A 2 14.22 -10.67 -9.97
N ASP A 3 13.44 -9.66 -10.35
CA ASP A 3 11.99 -9.67 -10.14
C ASP A 3 11.39 -10.72 -11.09
N LEU A 4 11.45 -11.98 -10.67
CA LEU A 4 10.70 -13.05 -11.31
C LEU A 4 9.23 -12.79 -10.99
N GLN A 5 8.49 -12.39 -12.01
CA GLN A 5 7.03 -12.27 -11.99
C GLN A 5 6.47 -13.53 -12.63
N PHE A 6 5.63 -14.25 -11.92
CA PHE A 6 4.84 -15.30 -12.55
C PHE A 6 3.66 -14.61 -13.23
N SER A 7 3.76 -14.45 -14.56
CA SER A 7 2.61 -14.11 -15.41
C SER A 7 1.55 -15.16 -15.19
N SER A 8 0.50 -14.80 -14.46
CA SER A 8 -0.57 -15.73 -14.20
C SER A 8 -1.73 -15.41 -15.11
N SER A 9 -1.91 -16.23 -16.13
CA SER A 9 -3.22 -16.48 -16.75
C SER A 9 -4.25 -17.05 -15.76
N PHE A 10 -3.86 -17.26 -14.50
CA PHE A 10 -4.62 -17.91 -13.44
C PHE A 10 -4.67 -17.04 -12.17
N ALA A 11 -5.82 -16.42 -11.91
CA ALA A 11 -6.05 -15.74 -10.65
C ALA A 11 -6.45 -16.75 -9.56
N CYS A 12 -5.70 -16.80 -8.46
CA CYS A 12 -6.01 -17.68 -7.33
C CYS A 12 -7.09 -17.05 -6.43
N ASN A 13 -8.16 -17.79 -6.15
CA ASN A 13 -9.19 -17.41 -5.19
C ASN A 13 -8.77 -17.80 -3.75
N LEU A 14 -7.69 -17.19 -3.27
CA LEU A 14 -7.05 -17.48 -1.99
C LEU A 14 -7.92 -17.09 -0.80
N LEU A 15 -8.62 -15.95 -0.86
CA LEU A 15 -9.48 -15.47 0.22
C LEU A 15 -10.72 -16.35 0.45
N ASN A 16 -11.21 -17.03 -0.59
CA ASN A 16 -12.32 -17.98 -0.45
C ASN A 16 -11.85 -19.44 -0.31
N SER A 17 -10.55 -19.68 -0.15
CA SER A 17 -10.00 -21.03 0.02
C SER A 17 -10.39 -21.65 1.36
N SER A 18 -10.43 -22.99 1.42
CA SER A 18 -10.56 -23.73 2.69
C SER A 18 -9.40 -23.44 3.64
N MET A 19 -8.21 -23.23 3.09
CA MET A 19 -7.00 -22.89 3.82
C MET A 19 -7.13 -21.55 4.56
N ARG A 20 -7.60 -20.50 3.89
CA ARG A 20 -7.88 -19.21 4.55
C ARG A 20 -8.90 -19.37 5.66
N ARG A 21 -10.01 -20.08 5.43
CA ARG A 21 -11.03 -20.32 6.47
C ARG A 21 -10.45 -21.02 7.70
N PHE A 22 -9.60 -22.02 7.49
CA PHE A 22 -8.90 -22.69 8.57
C PHE A 22 -8.02 -21.72 9.36
N PHE A 23 -7.22 -20.90 8.68
CA PHE A 23 -6.37 -19.91 9.34
C PHE A 23 -7.19 -18.87 10.11
N ALA A 24 -8.27 -18.35 9.54
CA ALA A 24 -9.16 -17.38 10.20
C ALA A 24 -9.78 -17.92 11.50
N VAL A 25 -10.19 -19.19 11.52
CA VAL A 25 -10.74 -19.84 12.72
C VAL A 25 -9.68 -20.04 13.81
N ARG A 26 -8.40 -20.14 13.44
CA ARG A 26 -7.29 -20.33 14.38
C ARG A 26 -6.69 -19.00 14.83
N SER A 27 -6.61 -18.01 13.96
CA SER A 27 -6.13 -16.66 14.26
C SER A 27 -7.04 -15.94 15.26
N SER A 28 -8.36 -16.13 15.16
CA SER A 28 -9.35 -15.56 16.08
C SER A 28 -9.24 -16.06 17.53
N LYS A 29 -8.47 -17.11 17.78
CA LYS A 29 -8.20 -17.64 19.13
C LYS A 29 -7.03 -16.93 19.84
N TRP A 30 -6.43 -15.90 19.22
CA TRP A 30 -5.35 -15.13 19.82
C TRP A 30 -5.83 -14.44 21.11
N ASN A 31 -5.01 -14.51 22.16
CA ASN A 31 -5.24 -13.86 23.45
C ASN A 31 -3.88 -13.48 24.04
N GLU A 32 -3.75 -12.25 24.54
CA GLU A 32 -2.54 -11.73 25.19
C GLU A 32 -2.07 -12.58 26.39
N ASN A 33 -3.01 -13.14 27.15
CA ASN A 33 -2.75 -13.98 28.31
C ASN A 33 -2.84 -15.49 27.98
N GLY A 34 -2.95 -15.83 26.70
CA GLY A 34 -3.16 -17.20 26.20
C GLY A 34 -2.08 -17.66 25.22
N PRO A 35 -2.30 -18.80 24.54
CA PRO A 35 -1.35 -19.30 23.55
C PRO A 35 -1.34 -18.38 22.32
N TRP A 36 -0.31 -17.55 22.19
CA TRP A 36 -0.22 -16.54 21.12
C TRP A 36 0.47 -17.06 19.85
N ARG A 37 1.36 -18.06 19.96
CA ARG A 37 2.20 -18.52 18.83
C ARG A 37 1.41 -19.06 17.64
N ILE A 38 0.57 -20.08 17.85
CA ILE A 38 -0.20 -20.70 16.76
C ILE A 38 -1.23 -19.74 16.15
N PRO A 39 -2.00 -18.96 16.94
CA PRO A 39 -2.86 -17.94 16.39
C PRO A 39 -2.12 -16.91 15.54
N LEU A 40 -0.92 -16.45 15.96
CA LEU A 40 -0.11 -15.52 15.16
C LEU A 40 0.43 -16.14 13.87
N VAL A 41 0.86 -17.41 13.90
CA VAL A 41 1.24 -18.14 12.67
C VAL A 41 0.06 -18.14 11.70
N CYS A 42 -1.13 -18.53 12.17
CA CYS A 42 -2.33 -18.58 11.34
C CYS A 42 -2.71 -17.19 10.83
N TYR A 43 -2.61 -16.16 11.68
CA TYR A 43 -2.85 -14.77 11.31
C TYR A 43 -1.90 -14.31 10.19
N THR A 44 -0.60 -14.57 10.32
CA THR A 44 0.37 -14.21 9.27
C THR A 44 0.10 -14.95 7.96
N LEU A 45 -0.26 -16.23 8.03
CA LEU A 45 -0.61 -17.00 6.82
C LEU A 45 -1.91 -16.50 6.18
N GLU A 46 -2.93 -16.14 6.97
CA GLU A 46 -4.15 -15.49 6.47
C GLU A 46 -3.84 -14.15 5.79
N HIS A 47 -3.05 -13.30 6.44
CA HIS A 47 -2.61 -12.01 5.88
C HIS A 47 -1.85 -12.18 4.58
N LYS A 48 -0.94 -13.15 4.51
CA LYS A 48 -0.20 -13.48 3.29
C LYS A 48 -1.11 -13.91 2.13
N LEU A 49 -2.17 -14.67 2.40
CA LEU A 49 -3.14 -15.04 1.36
C LEU A 49 -3.88 -13.79 0.83
N ALA A 50 -4.25 -12.87 1.72
CA ALA A 50 -4.86 -11.59 1.33
C ALA A 50 -3.88 -10.69 0.56
N PHE A 51 -2.63 -10.63 0.99
CA PHE A 51 -1.56 -9.90 0.32
C PHE A 51 -1.39 -10.40 -1.11
N LEU A 52 -1.21 -11.71 -1.32
CA LEU A 52 -0.99 -12.30 -2.64
C LEU A 52 -2.17 -12.04 -3.58
N GLU A 53 -3.39 -12.24 -3.09
CA GLU A 53 -4.59 -11.98 -3.89
C GLU A 53 -4.72 -10.50 -4.25
N ARG A 54 -4.38 -9.60 -3.32
CA ARG A 54 -4.41 -8.16 -3.56
C ARG A 54 -3.27 -7.70 -4.49
N GLU A 55 -2.08 -8.28 -4.36
CA GLU A 55 -0.95 -8.06 -5.28
C GLU A 55 -1.35 -8.41 -6.70
N HIS A 56 -1.95 -9.59 -6.91
CA HIS A 56 -2.44 -10.00 -8.21
C HIS A 56 -3.56 -9.08 -8.73
N TYR A 57 -4.53 -8.74 -7.88
CA TYR A 57 -5.59 -7.79 -8.24
C TYR A 57 -5.01 -6.45 -8.73
N LEU A 58 -3.98 -5.93 -8.06
CA LEU A 58 -3.41 -4.63 -8.38
C LEU A 58 -2.39 -4.68 -9.53
N THR A 59 -1.53 -5.70 -9.60
CA THR A 59 -0.37 -5.74 -10.51
C THR A 59 -0.50 -6.75 -11.65
N GLY A 60 -1.54 -7.59 -11.62
CA GLY A 60 -1.75 -8.68 -12.56
C GLY A 60 -0.81 -9.89 -12.37
N HIS A 61 0.02 -9.88 -11.33
CA HIS A 61 1.09 -10.86 -11.14
C HIS A 61 1.25 -11.25 -9.67
N TYR A 62 1.88 -12.39 -9.43
CA TYR A 62 2.45 -12.75 -8.13
C TYR A 62 3.96 -12.55 -8.19
N SER A 63 4.51 -11.69 -7.34
CA SER A 63 5.96 -11.48 -7.29
C SER A 63 6.63 -12.47 -6.35
N VAL A 64 7.90 -12.80 -6.60
CA VAL A 64 8.68 -13.60 -5.63
C VAL A 64 8.71 -12.92 -4.26
N ARG A 65 8.74 -11.58 -4.21
CA ARG A 65 8.67 -10.80 -2.96
C ARG A 65 7.36 -11.05 -2.22
N GLY A 66 6.23 -10.99 -2.92
CA GLY A 66 4.92 -11.34 -2.37
C GLY A 66 4.85 -12.79 -1.89
N ILE A 67 5.44 -13.73 -2.63
CA ILE A 67 5.50 -15.15 -2.23
C ILE A 67 6.34 -15.34 -0.95
N VAL A 68 7.42 -14.57 -0.77
CA VAL A 68 8.23 -14.62 0.47
C VAL A 68 7.81 -13.58 1.50
N HIS A 69 6.74 -12.82 1.26
CA HIS A 69 6.26 -11.78 2.16
C HIS A 69 5.96 -12.38 3.53
N ASP A 70 6.53 -11.77 4.57
CA ASP A 70 6.42 -12.16 5.97
C ASP A 70 6.68 -13.64 6.27
N TRP A 71 7.39 -14.35 5.39
CA TRP A 71 7.53 -15.80 5.50
C TRP A 71 8.32 -16.22 6.74
N GLU A 72 9.19 -15.36 7.25
CA GLU A 72 10.04 -15.63 8.41
C GLU A 72 9.26 -15.53 9.73
N LYS A 73 8.18 -14.74 9.80
CA LYS A 73 7.35 -14.58 11.01
C LYS A 73 6.83 -15.92 11.55
N PRO A 74 6.19 -16.80 10.75
CA PRO A 74 5.79 -18.12 11.22
C PRO A 74 6.91 -18.93 11.86
N PHE A 75 8.12 -18.90 11.28
CA PHE A 75 9.28 -19.61 11.85
C PHE A 75 9.73 -18.97 13.16
N LEU A 76 9.75 -17.65 13.25
CA LEU A 76 10.07 -16.94 14.49
C LEU A 76 9.02 -17.19 15.58
N TYR A 77 7.73 -17.29 15.25
CA TYR A 77 6.70 -17.62 16.23
C TYR A 77 6.81 -19.03 16.78
N LEU A 78 7.26 -19.99 15.96
CA LEU A 78 7.48 -21.38 16.36
C LEU A 78 8.80 -21.62 17.09
N CYS A 79 9.64 -20.60 17.16
CA CYS A 79 10.95 -20.63 17.80
C CYS A 79 10.82 -20.65 19.34
N PRO A 80 11.19 -21.75 20.03
CA PRO A 80 10.92 -21.90 21.47
C PRO A 80 11.77 -20.99 22.36
N TRP A 81 12.91 -20.49 21.86
CA TRP A 81 13.80 -19.59 22.62
C TRP A 81 13.45 -18.11 22.51
N ILE A 82 12.46 -17.72 21.69
CA ILE A 82 11.93 -16.35 21.67
C ILE A 82 10.63 -16.32 22.45
N ASP A 83 10.65 -15.74 23.65
CA ASP A 83 9.56 -15.72 24.62
C ASP A 83 8.52 -14.62 24.40
N SER A 84 8.79 -13.65 23.53
CA SER A 84 7.98 -12.45 23.37
C SER A 84 7.59 -12.20 21.92
N GLU A 85 6.28 -12.09 21.67
CA GLU A 85 5.74 -11.60 20.40
C GLU A 85 6.36 -10.26 20.02
N LYS A 86 6.47 -9.33 20.98
CA LYS A 86 6.95 -7.97 20.74
C LYS A 86 8.36 -7.96 20.16
N LYS A 87 9.26 -8.81 20.68
CA LYS A 87 10.63 -8.97 20.14
C LYS A 87 10.61 -9.41 18.67
N ILE A 88 9.74 -10.36 18.32
CA ILE A 88 9.59 -10.84 16.93
C ILE A 88 9.09 -9.71 16.03
N GLN A 89 8.08 -8.96 16.48
CA GLN A 89 7.55 -7.82 15.71
C GLN A 89 8.58 -6.71 15.51
N GLU A 90 9.39 -6.41 16.53
CA GLU A 90 10.48 -5.41 16.45
C GLU A 90 11.58 -5.85 15.48
N MET A 91 12.01 -7.12 15.57
CA MET A 91 12.99 -7.70 14.65
C MET A 91 12.49 -7.64 13.20
N HIS A 92 11.25 -8.09 12.98
CA HIS A 92 10.62 -8.07 11.67
C HIS A 92 10.60 -6.66 11.08
N ARG A 93 10.06 -5.67 11.81
CA ARG A 93 10.00 -4.27 11.34
C ARG A 93 11.38 -3.70 11.01
N ARG A 94 12.41 -4.05 11.79
CA ARG A 94 13.78 -3.58 11.57
C ARG A 94 14.39 -4.12 10.28
N PHE A 95 14.04 -5.33 9.87
CA PHE A 95 14.70 -6.00 8.74
C PHE A 95 13.84 -6.11 7.47
N SER A 96 12.54 -5.86 7.56
CA SER A 96 11.59 -5.93 6.45
C SER A 96 11.44 -4.58 5.76
N PRO A 97 11.95 -4.42 4.52
CA PRO A 97 12.03 -3.12 3.85
C PRO A 97 10.68 -2.46 3.50
N HIS A 98 9.58 -3.21 3.54
CA HIS A 98 8.23 -2.70 3.34
C HIS A 98 7.62 -2.07 4.60
N HIS A 99 8.31 -2.10 5.75
CA HIS A 99 7.87 -1.38 6.95
C HIS A 99 8.31 0.07 6.95
N VAL A 100 7.43 0.91 7.47
CA VAL A 100 7.69 2.32 7.74
C VAL A 100 8.93 2.46 8.64
N GLY A 101 9.86 3.31 8.22
CA GLY A 101 11.09 3.58 8.97
C GLY A 101 12.18 2.51 8.86
N CYS A 102 11.99 1.48 8.02
CA CYS A 102 13.03 0.49 7.81
C CYS A 102 14.24 1.11 7.07
N PRO A 103 15.48 1.03 7.61
CA PRO A 103 16.66 1.57 6.93
C PRO A 103 17.00 0.87 5.61
N LYS A 104 16.44 -0.33 5.38
CA LYS A 104 16.65 -1.12 4.16
C LYS A 104 15.66 -0.77 3.03
N THR A 105 14.66 0.06 3.29
CA THR A 105 13.77 0.60 2.25
C THR A 105 14.60 1.36 1.23
N SER A 106 14.62 0.88 -0.01
CA SER A 106 15.54 1.37 -1.05
C SER A 106 14.99 1.29 -2.46
N LYS A 107 13.86 0.60 -2.66
CA LYS A 107 13.29 0.33 -3.98
C LYS A 107 11.80 0.66 -4.00
N VAL A 108 11.29 0.96 -5.19
CA VAL A 108 9.86 1.21 -5.40
C VAL A 108 9.03 -0.01 -5.03
N GLU A 109 9.53 -1.23 -5.29
CA GLU A 109 8.85 -2.47 -4.92
C GLU A 109 8.59 -2.57 -3.42
N HIS A 110 9.50 -2.06 -2.57
CA HIS A 110 9.28 -2.05 -1.12
C HIS A 110 8.13 -1.12 -0.72
N LEU A 111 7.94 -0.02 -1.44
CA LEU A 111 6.80 0.88 -1.22
C LEU A 111 5.49 0.28 -1.75
N ILE A 112 5.55 -0.48 -2.84
CA ILE A 112 4.41 -1.23 -3.38
C ILE A 112 3.98 -2.31 -2.38
N GLU A 113 4.91 -3.09 -1.84
CA GLU A 113 4.65 -4.05 -0.75
C GLU A 113 3.97 -3.35 0.44
N MET A 114 4.49 -2.19 0.87
CA MET A 114 3.90 -1.40 1.96
C MET A 114 2.45 -0.96 1.67
N TYR A 115 2.19 -0.51 0.43
CA TYR A 115 0.84 -0.15 0.00
C TYR A 115 -0.09 -1.36 0.06
N ILE A 116 0.32 -2.51 -0.47
CA ILE A 116 -0.48 -3.73 -0.48
C ILE A 116 -0.76 -4.22 0.95
N ASP A 117 0.22 -4.16 1.85
CA ASP A 117 0.04 -4.50 3.28
C ASP A 117 -1.08 -3.68 3.92
N TRP A 118 -1.06 -2.36 3.71
CA TRP A 118 -2.05 -1.46 4.27
C TRP A 118 -3.42 -1.69 3.66
N ASP A 119 -3.48 -1.86 2.35
CA ASP A 119 -4.71 -2.02 1.60
C ASP A 119 -5.39 -3.38 1.85
N CYS A 120 -4.61 -4.45 2.01
CA CYS A 120 -5.14 -5.78 2.32
C CYS A 120 -5.37 -6.00 3.83
N ALA A 121 -4.90 -5.11 4.71
CA ALA A 121 -5.13 -5.21 6.15
C ALA A 121 -6.62 -5.28 6.47
N ALA A 122 -7.44 -4.41 5.88
CA ALA A 122 -8.89 -4.38 6.09
C ALA A 122 -9.62 -5.68 5.71
N ILE A 123 -9.05 -6.47 4.79
CA ILE A 123 -9.60 -7.78 4.40
C ILE A 123 -9.46 -8.79 5.55
N THR A 124 -8.35 -8.70 6.29
CA THR A 124 -7.99 -9.65 7.35
C THR A 124 -8.27 -9.13 8.76
N LYS A 125 -8.61 -7.84 8.88
CA LYS A 125 -8.83 -7.14 10.14
C LYS A 125 -10.06 -6.23 10.06
N PRO A 126 -11.22 -6.71 10.54
CA PRO A 126 -12.43 -5.90 10.62
C PRO A 126 -12.25 -4.62 11.46
N ASP A 127 -11.32 -4.62 12.42
CA ASP A 127 -10.96 -3.48 13.27
C ASP A 127 -10.07 -2.44 12.57
N LYS A 128 -9.53 -2.76 11.39
CA LYS A 128 -8.68 -1.86 10.58
C LYS A 128 -9.34 -1.59 9.23
N PRO A 129 -10.45 -0.85 9.21
CA PRO A 129 -11.23 -0.66 7.99
C PRO A 129 -10.49 0.20 6.95
N LEU A 130 -9.51 1.00 7.36
CA LEU A 130 -8.85 2.00 6.51
C LEU A 130 -8.26 1.41 5.23
N ASN A 131 -8.46 2.10 4.11
CA ASN A 131 -7.67 1.85 2.90
C ASN A 131 -6.22 2.38 3.09
N ALA A 132 -5.34 2.15 2.10
CA ALA A 132 -3.95 2.57 2.19
C ALA A 132 -3.74 4.10 2.34
N PHE A 133 -4.51 4.94 1.64
CA PHE A 133 -4.41 6.39 1.78
C PHE A 133 -4.89 6.86 3.16
N GLU A 134 -5.98 6.28 3.65
CA GLU A 134 -6.49 6.57 4.98
C GLU A 134 -5.51 6.13 6.07
N THR A 135 -4.89 4.96 5.90
CA THR A 135 -3.82 4.44 6.77
C THR A 135 -2.63 5.40 6.81
N LEU A 136 -2.22 5.91 5.64
CA LEU A 136 -1.15 6.89 5.53
C LEU A 136 -1.42 8.16 6.35
N VAL A 137 -2.60 8.77 6.19
CA VAL A 137 -2.90 10.05 6.86
C VAL A 137 -3.23 9.89 8.35
N HIS A 138 -3.72 8.72 8.77
CA HIS A 138 -3.95 8.43 10.19
C HIS A 138 -2.63 8.10 10.91
N PHE A 139 -1.87 7.14 10.39
CA PHE A 139 -0.81 6.49 11.17
C PHE A 139 0.61 6.90 10.77
N TYR A 140 0.80 7.37 9.54
CA TYR A 140 2.13 7.64 8.98
C TYR A 140 2.22 8.99 8.25
N PRO A 141 1.69 10.10 8.80
CA PRO A 141 1.65 11.40 8.13
C PRO A 141 3.05 11.92 7.73
N GLU A 142 4.09 11.53 8.45
CA GLU A 142 5.48 11.84 8.15
C GLU A 142 5.93 11.27 6.80
N TYR A 143 5.34 10.14 6.35
CA TYR A 143 5.62 9.45 5.09
C TYR A 143 4.75 9.92 3.91
N ILE A 144 3.92 10.97 4.05
CA ILE A 144 3.08 11.48 2.95
C ILE A 144 3.88 11.75 1.66
N ASN A 145 5.06 12.35 1.78
CA ASN A 145 5.93 12.62 0.63
C ASN A 145 6.43 11.37 -0.10
N VAL A 146 6.42 10.21 0.57
CA VAL A 146 6.90 8.93 0.04
C VAL A 146 5.73 8.08 -0.48
N MET A 147 4.65 7.98 0.30
CA MET A 147 3.58 7.02 0.04
C MET A 147 2.34 7.60 -0.66
N LEU A 148 2.11 8.92 -0.60
CA LEU A 148 1.05 9.54 -1.42
C LEU A 148 1.26 9.30 -2.93
N PRO A 149 2.48 9.42 -3.48
CA PRO A 149 2.77 9.00 -4.86
C PRO A 149 2.27 7.59 -5.19
N VAL A 150 2.53 6.62 -4.30
CA VAL A 150 2.12 5.22 -4.50
C VAL A 150 0.61 5.08 -4.44
N CYS A 151 -0.04 5.75 -3.48
CA CYS A 151 -1.50 5.75 -3.36
C CYS A 151 -2.18 6.29 -4.63
N LEU A 152 -1.65 7.37 -5.21
CA LEU A 152 -2.20 7.95 -6.45
C LEU A 152 -2.07 7.00 -7.66
N VAL A 153 -1.02 6.17 -7.72
CA VAL A 153 -0.87 5.19 -8.81
C VAL A 153 -1.83 4.01 -8.63
N PHE A 154 -1.93 3.45 -7.42
CA PHE A 154 -2.70 2.24 -7.19
C PHE A 154 -4.20 2.50 -7.02
N ASP A 155 -4.58 3.64 -6.45
CA ASP A 155 -5.98 4.01 -6.22
C ASP A 155 -6.21 5.52 -6.16
N ILE A 156 -6.11 6.17 -7.32
CA ILE A 156 -6.33 7.62 -7.46
C ILE A 156 -7.70 8.08 -6.92
N GLU A 157 -8.72 7.24 -7.01
CA GLU A 157 -10.08 7.54 -6.56
C GLU A 157 -10.24 7.47 -5.03
N ALA A 158 -9.41 6.65 -4.37
CA ALA A 158 -9.36 6.58 -2.91
C ALA A 158 -8.66 7.78 -2.28
N VAL A 159 -7.85 8.53 -3.05
CA VAL A 159 -7.19 9.75 -2.58
C VAL A 159 -8.17 10.92 -2.65
N LYS A 160 -8.91 11.12 -1.56
CA LYS A 160 -9.98 12.13 -1.47
C LYS A 160 -9.98 12.82 -0.09
N PRO A 161 -10.52 14.04 0.04
CA PRO A 161 -10.57 14.77 1.31
C PRO A 161 -11.67 14.27 2.27
N ARG A 162 -12.56 13.39 1.80
CA ARG A 162 -13.60 12.74 2.59
C ARG A 162 -13.15 11.31 2.90
N ILE A 163 -12.72 11.07 4.13
CA ILE A 163 -12.13 9.80 4.55
C ILE A 163 -12.86 9.24 5.77
N TYR A 164 -12.73 7.94 6.01
CA TYR A 164 -13.11 7.40 7.29
C TYR A 164 -12.21 7.96 8.39
N LEU A 165 -12.81 8.70 9.30
CA LEU A 165 -12.12 9.27 10.45
C LEU A 165 -12.45 8.49 11.71
N HIS A 166 -11.48 7.78 12.28
CA HIS A 166 -11.66 7.07 13.53
C HIS A 166 -11.97 8.06 14.68
N PRO A 167 -13.06 7.86 15.47
CA PRO A 167 -13.45 8.79 16.52
C PRO A 167 -12.37 9.06 17.58
N TRP A 168 -11.52 8.09 17.82
CA TRP A 168 -10.43 8.20 18.80
C TRP A 168 -9.18 8.92 18.27
N HIS A 169 -9.09 9.12 16.95
CA HIS A 169 -7.89 9.61 16.29
C HIS A 169 -7.73 11.13 16.37
N LYS A 170 -6.48 11.61 16.32
CA LYS A 170 -6.16 13.05 16.38
C LYS A 170 -6.77 13.85 15.24
N LEU A 171 -6.89 13.26 14.04
CA LEU A 171 -7.56 13.90 12.92
C LEU A 171 -9.00 14.33 13.22
N VAL A 172 -9.68 13.68 14.17
CA VAL A 172 -11.02 14.07 14.65
C VAL A 172 -10.92 15.06 15.81
N LYS A 173 -10.02 14.79 16.75
CA LYS A 173 -9.94 15.50 18.03
C LYS A 173 -9.24 16.86 17.94
N GLU A 174 -8.35 17.04 16.97
CA GLU A 174 -7.43 18.17 16.88
C GLU A 174 -7.54 18.82 15.48
N PRO A 175 -8.36 19.88 15.31
CA PRO A 175 -8.57 20.54 14.02
C PRO A 175 -7.29 21.10 13.39
N GLU A 176 -6.36 21.59 14.20
CA GLU A 176 -5.05 22.11 13.75
C GLU A 176 -4.20 20.98 13.16
N TYR A 177 -4.12 19.83 13.84
CA TYR A 177 -3.42 18.65 13.35
C TYR A 177 -4.03 18.17 12.03
N ASN A 178 -5.36 18.13 11.93
CA ASN A 178 -6.05 17.80 10.68
C ASN A 178 -5.67 18.77 9.54
N ARG A 179 -5.70 20.09 9.79
CA ARG A 179 -5.27 21.11 8.82
C ARG A 179 -3.81 20.91 8.38
N GLU A 180 -2.92 20.57 9.29
CA GLU A 180 -1.51 20.31 8.99
C GLU A 180 -1.34 19.12 8.04
N ILE A 181 -1.94 17.97 8.38
CA ILE A 181 -1.84 16.76 7.55
C ILE A 181 -2.50 17.00 6.19
N PHE A 182 -3.64 17.68 6.16
CA PHE A 182 -4.35 18.05 4.93
C PHE A 182 -3.49 18.94 4.03
N ALA A 183 -2.88 20.00 4.60
CA ALA A 183 -2.00 20.90 3.87
C ALA A 183 -0.79 20.15 3.29
N LYS A 184 -0.20 19.22 4.05
CA LYS A 184 0.90 18.37 3.57
C LYS A 184 0.49 17.55 2.36
N VAL A 185 -0.69 16.89 2.38
CA VAL A 185 -1.22 16.17 1.21
C VAL A 185 -1.39 17.10 0.00
N CYS A 186 -1.97 18.28 0.18
CA CYS A 186 -2.14 19.26 -0.89
C CYS A 186 -0.80 19.70 -1.51
N LEU A 187 0.20 20.00 -0.67
CA LEU A 187 1.53 20.41 -1.13
C LEU A 187 2.21 19.30 -1.93
N THR A 188 2.20 18.07 -1.42
CA THR A 188 2.78 16.91 -2.12
C THR A 188 2.06 16.63 -3.43
N LEU A 189 0.73 16.69 -3.46
CA LEU A 189 -0.08 16.49 -4.66
C LEU A 189 0.23 17.55 -5.73
N ASN A 190 0.30 18.83 -5.35
CA ASN A 190 0.64 19.91 -6.27
C ASN A 190 2.04 19.71 -6.86
N HIS A 191 3.02 19.36 -6.03
CA HIS A 191 4.37 19.08 -6.49
C HIS A 191 4.44 17.95 -7.53
N ILE A 192 3.68 16.87 -7.33
CA ILE A 192 3.58 15.76 -8.31
C ILE A 192 2.97 16.27 -9.63
N ILE A 193 1.88 17.03 -9.56
CA ILE A 193 1.17 17.54 -10.76
C ILE A 193 2.05 18.49 -11.56
N GLU A 194 2.76 19.40 -10.89
CA GLU A 194 3.62 20.41 -11.52
C GLU A 194 4.87 19.79 -12.16
N THR A 195 5.35 18.68 -11.60
CA THR A 195 6.54 17.96 -12.08
C THR A 195 6.18 16.85 -13.09
N LEU A 196 4.89 16.65 -13.39
CA LEU A 196 4.44 15.59 -14.29
C LEU A 196 5.02 15.79 -15.70
N PRO A 197 5.56 14.73 -16.35
CA PRO A 197 6.05 14.83 -17.72
C PRO A 197 4.98 15.35 -18.67
N GLN A 198 5.36 16.26 -19.57
CA GLN A 198 4.42 16.86 -20.51
C GLN A 198 4.07 15.92 -21.65
N THR A 199 5.08 15.18 -22.15
CA THR A 199 4.93 14.23 -23.24
C THR A 199 5.32 12.80 -22.84
N ARG A 200 4.84 11.82 -23.61
CA ARG A 200 5.25 10.40 -23.47
C ARG A 200 6.77 10.22 -23.64
N ASN A 201 7.39 11.03 -24.50
CA ASN A 201 8.84 11.01 -24.71
C ASN A 201 9.60 11.51 -23.47
N ASP A 202 9.07 12.52 -22.77
CA ASP A 202 9.66 13.00 -21.52
C ASP A 202 9.57 11.94 -20.43
N PHE A 203 8.43 11.25 -20.32
CA PHE A 203 8.26 10.12 -19.41
C PHE A 203 9.30 9.02 -19.66
N ARG A 204 9.52 8.61 -20.93
CA ARG A 204 10.55 7.62 -21.30
C ARG A 204 11.96 8.07 -20.95
N LYS A 205 12.32 9.33 -21.18
CA LYS A 205 13.64 9.88 -20.84
C LYS A 205 13.88 9.91 -19.33
N ILE A 206 12.88 10.40 -18.58
CA ILE A 206 12.94 10.56 -17.13
C ILE A 206 13.02 9.19 -16.44
N THR A 207 12.23 8.21 -16.88
CA THR A 207 12.28 6.85 -16.34
C THR A 207 13.62 6.15 -16.58
N GLY A 208 14.32 6.43 -17.68
CA GLY A 208 15.69 5.94 -17.92
C GLY A 208 16.72 6.58 -16.97
N LYS A 209 16.51 7.84 -16.57
CA LYS A 209 17.35 8.54 -15.58
C LYS A 209 17.19 7.96 -14.17
N TYR A 210 15.95 7.70 -13.76
CA TYR A 210 15.66 7.24 -12.39
C TYR A 210 15.98 5.78 -12.11
N GLN A 211 16.17 4.97 -13.14
CA GLN A 211 16.66 3.59 -13.00
C GLN A 211 18.07 3.51 -12.36
N LYS A 212 18.81 4.63 -12.32
CA LYS A 212 20.14 4.76 -11.72
C LYS A 212 20.13 5.24 -10.26
N LEU A 213 18.98 5.62 -9.70
CA LEU A 213 18.89 6.08 -8.30
C LEU A 213 19.01 4.88 -7.35
N ARG A 214 19.93 5.00 -6.39
CA ARG A 214 20.31 3.90 -5.49
C ARG A 214 19.44 3.79 -4.23
N ASN A 215 18.57 4.76 -3.95
CA ASN A 215 17.67 4.69 -2.79
C ASN A 215 16.36 5.49 -3.01
N ILE A 216 15.23 4.79 -2.99
CA ILE A 216 13.89 5.38 -3.16
C ILE A 216 13.55 6.42 -2.07
N THR A 217 14.14 6.33 -0.87
CA THR A 217 13.85 7.28 0.22
C THR A 217 14.47 8.67 0.01
N LEU A 218 15.39 8.80 -0.94
CA LEU A 218 16.00 10.08 -1.33
C LEU A 218 15.31 10.70 -2.55
N CYS A 219 14.35 10.00 -3.15
CA CYS A 219 13.63 10.48 -4.31
C CYS A 219 12.58 11.52 -3.90
N SER A 220 12.34 12.51 -4.76
CA SER A 220 11.22 13.44 -4.57
C SER A 220 9.88 12.70 -4.73
N PRO A 221 8.76 13.25 -4.21
CA PRO A 221 7.44 12.65 -4.41
C PRO A 221 7.10 12.42 -5.88
N ALA A 222 7.47 13.35 -6.77
CA ALA A 222 7.25 13.21 -8.21
C ALA A 222 8.09 12.09 -8.83
N GLU A 223 9.32 11.89 -8.36
CA GLU A 223 10.20 10.82 -8.82
C GLU A 223 9.65 9.45 -8.42
N ILE A 224 9.18 9.32 -7.18
CA ILE A 224 8.51 8.10 -6.69
C ILE A 224 7.25 7.82 -7.50
N PHE A 225 6.45 8.85 -7.80
CA PHE A 225 5.24 8.72 -8.61
C PHE A 225 5.56 8.15 -10.00
N ILE A 226 6.56 8.73 -10.69
CA ILE A 226 6.99 8.30 -12.02
C ILE A 226 7.57 6.87 -12.01
N LEU A 227 8.39 6.55 -11.01
CA LEU A 227 8.95 5.20 -10.84
C LEU A 227 7.85 4.16 -10.60
N THR A 228 6.85 4.50 -9.78
CA THR A 228 5.72 3.62 -9.48
C THR A 228 4.84 3.42 -10.71
N LEU A 229 4.54 4.49 -11.46
CA LEU A 229 3.83 4.40 -12.74
C LEU A 229 4.56 3.51 -13.75
N LYS A 230 5.88 3.68 -13.89
CA LYS A 230 6.69 2.84 -14.78
C LYS A 230 6.58 1.36 -14.38
N LYS A 231 6.75 1.06 -13.09
CA LYS A 231 6.64 -0.30 -12.57
C LYS A 231 5.27 -0.91 -12.85
N GLN A 232 4.22 -0.10 -12.73
CA GLN A 232 2.85 -0.52 -12.99
C GLN A 232 2.59 -0.76 -14.48
N GLN A 233 3.12 0.10 -15.36
CA GLN A 233 3.11 -0.11 -16.82
C GLN A 233 3.84 -1.41 -17.19
N GLU A 234 5.03 -1.66 -16.63
CA GLU A 234 5.80 -2.89 -16.87
C GLU A 234 5.05 -4.13 -16.39
N SER A 235 4.45 -4.05 -15.20
CA SER A 235 3.72 -5.18 -14.60
C SER A 235 2.44 -5.49 -15.36
N LEU A 236 1.69 -4.49 -15.82
CA LEU A 236 0.41 -4.73 -16.49
C LEU A 236 0.51 -4.87 -18.01
N GLY A 237 1.66 -4.52 -18.60
CA GLY A 237 1.83 -4.50 -20.06
C GLY A 237 0.94 -3.47 -20.77
N ILE A 238 0.57 -2.39 -20.08
CA ILE A 238 -0.32 -1.33 -20.58
C ILE A 238 0.45 -0.04 -20.90
N ASP A 239 -0.11 0.81 -21.75
CA ASP A 239 0.39 2.17 -21.89
C ASP A 239 -0.35 3.13 -20.93
N ILE A 240 0.27 4.27 -20.65
CA ILE A 240 -0.32 5.29 -19.78
C ILE A 240 -0.86 6.42 -20.65
N ASP A 241 -2.17 6.67 -20.55
CA ASP A 241 -2.78 7.88 -21.07
C ASP A 241 -2.39 9.06 -20.18
N MET A 242 -1.36 9.79 -20.60
CA MET A 242 -0.83 10.93 -19.84
C MET A 242 -1.82 12.09 -19.75
N GLU A 243 -2.70 12.27 -20.74
CA GLU A 243 -3.70 13.34 -20.72
C GLU A 243 -4.79 13.01 -19.71
N LYS A 244 -5.32 11.80 -19.76
CA LYS A 244 -6.32 11.30 -18.80
C LYS A 244 -5.76 11.23 -17.38
N LEU A 245 -4.52 10.78 -17.20
CA LEU A 245 -3.86 10.79 -15.89
C LEU A 245 -3.77 12.21 -15.32
N ARG A 246 -3.37 13.18 -16.14
CA ARG A 246 -3.29 14.59 -15.72
C ARG A 246 -4.67 15.14 -15.35
N GLN A 247 -5.71 14.77 -16.11
CA GLN A 247 -7.08 15.17 -15.83
C GLN A 247 -7.55 14.60 -14.47
N LEU A 248 -7.35 13.31 -14.23
CA LEU A 248 -7.70 12.67 -12.95
C LEU A 248 -6.96 13.31 -11.76
N LEU A 249 -5.66 13.58 -11.90
CA LEU A 249 -4.90 14.25 -10.83
C LEU A 249 -5.42 15.67 -10.55
N LYS A 250 -5.82 16.42 -11.59
CA LYS A 250 -6.46 17.74 -11.42
C LYS A 250 -7.80 17.64 -10.72
N GLU A 251 -8.60 16.61 -11.01
CA GLU A 251 -9.88 16.36 -10.35
C GLU A 251 -9.69 16.07 -8.85
N VAL A 252 -8.75 15.18 -8.51
CA VAL A 252 -8.35 14.92 -7.12
C VAL A 252 -7.96 16.23 -6.44
N ARG A 253 -7.04 16.99 -7.05
CA ARG A 253 -6.57 18.28 -6.54
C ARG A 253 -7.70 19.28 -6.31
N ASN A 254 -8.64 19.39 -7.25
CA ASN A 254 -9.81 20.27 -7.12
C ASN A 254 -10.70 19.83 -5.95
N GLY A 255 -10.86 18.53 -5.73
CA GLY A 255 -11.54 17.98 -4.55
C GLY A 255 -10.90 18.43 -3.24
N PHE A 256 -9.57 18.47 -3.17
CA PHE A 256 -8.86 19.02 -2.01
C PHE A 256 -8.99 20.55 -1.90
N PHE A 257 -8.95 21.30 -3.00
CA PHE A 257 -9.05 22.77 -2.98
C PHE A 257 -10.36 23.33 -2.42
N ILE A 258 -11.48 22.63 -2.63
CA ILE A 258 -12.78 23.07 -2.10
C ILE A 258 -12.92 22.83 -0.58
N ARG A 259 -11.90 22.24 0.06
CA ARG A 259 -11.88 21.93 1.50
C ARG A 259 -10.61 22.46 2.14
N LYS A 260 -10.63 22.52 3.48
CA LYS A 260 -9.48 22.97 4.30
C LYS A 260 -9.00 21.90 5.28
N ILE A 261 -9.77 20.83 5.44
CA ILE A 261 -9.53 19.72 6.36
C ILE A 261 -10.09 18.43 5.77
N PHE A 262 -9.60 17.30 6.28
CA PHE A 262 -10.26 16.01 6.12
C PHE A 262 -11.60 16.02 6.84
N THR A 263 -12.60 15.47 6.19
CA THR A 263 -13.97 15.36 6.72
C THR A 263 -14.42 13.92 6.74
N HIS A 264 -15.24 13.56 7.72
CA HIS A 264 -15.66 12.18 7.92
C HIS A 264 -16.52 11.70 6.74
N CYS A 265 -16.25 10.48 6.31
CA CYS A 265 -17.09 9.68 5.44
C CYS A 265 -17.31 8.33 6.13
N PRO A 266 -18.54 7.78 6.09
CA PRO A 266 -18.74 6.39 6.47
C PRO A 266 -17.77 5.50 5.70
N HIS A 267 -17.41 4.37 6.32
CA HIS A 267 -16.52 3.42 5.68
C HIS A 267 -17.26 2.76 4.50
N ASP A 268 -16.68 2.85 3.31
CA ASP A 268 -17.11 2.09 2.16
C ASP A 268 -16.40 0.72 2.20
N GLU A 269 -17.10 -0.36 1.86
CA GLU A 269 -16.44 -1.67 1.72
C GLU A 269 -15.28 -1.57 0.74
N ILE A 270 -14.12 -2.14 1.11
CA ILE A 270 -12.98 -2.19 0.18
C ILE A 270 -13.32 -3.11 -0.97
N ALA A 271 -13.62 -2.50 -2.12
CA ALA A 271 -13.88 -3.21 -3.36
C ALA A 271 -12.65 -4.03 -3.78
N HIS A 272 -12.83 -5.34 -3.85
CA HIS A 272 -11.85 -6.27 -4.38
C HIS A 272 -12.57 -7.39 -5.14
N ASN A 273 -11.99 -7.80 -6.26
CA ASN A 273 -12.48 -8.96 -7.01
C ASN A 273 -11.30 -9.81 -7.42
N CYS A 274 -11.10 -10.93 -6.72
CA CYS A 274 -10.00 -11.86 -6.93
C CYS A 274 -9.90 -12.40 -8.36
N LYS A 275 -10.99 -12.37 -9.13
CA LYS A 275 -11.04 -12.92 -10.49
C LYS A 275 -10.65 -11.92 -11.57
N LYS A 276 -10.35 -10.67 -11.23
CA LYS A 276 -10.06 -9.61 -12.19
C LYS A 276 -8.83 -8.84 -11.76
N VAL A 277 -8.08 -8.33 -12.72
CA VAL A 277 -7.10 -7.29 -12.47
C VAL A 277 -7.85 -5.95 -12.39
N LYS A 278 -7.44 -5.08 -11.45
CA LYS A 278 -7.98 -3.74 -11.30
C LYS A 278 -7.83 -2.99 -12.61
N LYS A 279 -8.91 -2.40 -13.08
CA LYS A 279 -8.86 -1.49 -14.23
C LYS A 279 -8.34 -0.15 -13.74
N TYR A 280 -7.20 0.27 -14.28
CA TYR A 280 -6.64 1.57 -13.98
C TYR A 280 -7.25 2.60 -14.95
N PRO A 281 -7.85 3.69 -14.44
CA PRO A 281 -8.56 4.63 -15.29
C PRO A 281 -7.64 5.34 -16.29
N PHE A 282 -6.34 5.41 -16.02
CA PHE A 282 -5.31 5.99 -16.90
C PHE A 282 -4.64 4.97 -17.86
N ALA A 283 -5.06 3.70 -17.86
CA ALA A 283 -4.52 2.66 -18.74
C ALA A 283 -5.12 2.73 -20.15
N VAL A 284 -4.29 2.46 -21.17
CA VAL A 284 -4.67 2.24 -22.58
C VAL A 284 -4.29 0.85 -23.03
#